data_AF-A0A7K2Z4R3-F1
#
_entry.id   AF-A0A7K2Z4R3-F1
#
_cell.length_a   1.000
_cell.length_b   1.000
_cell.length_c   1.000
_cell.angle_alpha   90.00
_cell.angle_beta   90.00
_cell.angle_gamma   90.00
#
_symmetry.space_group_name_H-M   'P 1'
#
loop_
_entity.id
_entity.type
_entity.pdbx_description
1 polymer ?
#
loop_
_entity_poly.entity_id
_entity_poly.type
_entity_poly.pdbx_seq_one_letter_code
_entity_poly.pdbx_strand_id
1 'polypeptide(L)'
;HAPHAPHAPRPGVANIATAAPDAATLIRCAATFTPADPPRAGTVAFWPYPDGPNDPGSPNDPDDLGDPDPDGAADRVTVLDSDGNPVTHPAVRLSVTDAVRVLGRARRAPGAHPAAAFW
;
A
#
# COMPACT_ATOMS: atom_id res chain seq x y z
N HIS A 1 -44.12 -17.25 22.02
CA HIS A 1 -43.96 -16.58 20.72
C HIS A 1 -42.96 -15.45 20.93
N ALA A 2 -41.72 -15.41 20.42
CA ALA A 2 -41.04 -16.15 19.36
C ALA A 2 -39.55 -16.42 19.73
N PRO A 3 -38.90 -17.45 19.19
CA PRO A 3 -37.46 -17.68 19.33
C PRO A 3 -36.64 -16.75 18.41
N HIS A 4 -35.50 -16.26 18.93
CA HIS A 4 -34.52 -15.45 18.21
C HIS A 4 -33.92 -16.27 17.06
N ALA A 5 -34.03 -15.78 15.82
CA ALA A 5 -33.50 -16.46 14.65
C ALA A 5 -31.96 -16.49 14.68
N PRO A 6 -31.31 -17.59 14.26
CA PRO A 6 -29.87 -17.60 14.03
C PRO A 6 -29.53 -16.71 12.83
N HIS A 7 -28.61 -15.76 13.04
CA HIS A 7 -28.08 -14.89 12.00
C HIS A 7 -27.46 -15.76 10.89
N ALA A 8 -28.05 -15.71 9.69
CA ALA A 8 -27.52 -16.43 8.54
C ALA A 8 -26.12 -15.89 8.17
N PRO A 9 -25.15 -16.73 7.79
CA PRO A 9 -23.88 -16.26 7.26
C PRO A 9 -24.15 -15.48 5.96
N ARG A 10 -23.64 -14.24 5.87
CA ARG A 10 -23.77 -13.41 4.67
C ARG A 10 -23.06 -14.13 3.50
N PRO A 11 -23.66 -14.18 2.31
CA PRO A 11 -23.05 -14.81 1.14
C PRO A 11 -21.68 -14.16 0.85
N GLY A 12 -20.69 -15.02 0.61
CA GLY A 12 -19.27 -14.70 0.62
C GLY A 12 -18.89 -13.51 -0.24
N VAL A 13 -18.13 -12.60 0.36
CA VAL A 13 -17.35 -11.60 -0.36
C VAL A 13 -16.36 -12.37 -1.22
N ALA A 14 -16.47 -12.22 -2.52
CA ALA A 14 -15.59 -12.85 -3.48
C ALA A 14 -14.13 -12.55 -3.10
N ASN A 15 -13.32 -13.61 -2.96
CA ASN A 15 -11.87 -13.55 -2.83
C ASN A 15 -11.32 -12.59 -3.89
N ILE A 16 -10.95 -11.37 -3.49
CA ILE A 16 -9.99 -10.57 -4.24
C ILE A 16 -8.64 -11.26 -4.05
N ALA A 17 -8.39 -12.26 -4.88
CA ALA A 17 -7.09 -12.89 -4.98
C ALA A 17 -6.04 -11.78 -5.10
N THR A 18 -5.17 -11.66 -4.10
CA THR A 18 -4.07 -10.72 -4.05
C THR A 18 -3.11 -11.07 -5.19
N ALA A 19 -3.39 -10.56 -6.38
CA ALA A 19 -2.44 -10.60 -7.49
C ALA A 19 -1.19 -9.87 -7.02
N ALA A 20 -0.02 -10.48 -7.22
CA ALA A 20 1.24 -9.78 -7.03
C ALA A 20 1.15 -8.45 -7.82
N PRO A 21 1.40 -7.30 -7.18
CA PRO A 21 1.13 -6.01 -7.78
C PRO A 21 1.99 -5.84 -9.04
N ASP A 22 1.33 -5.51 -10.15
CA ASP A 22 1.99 -5.31 -11.42
C ASP A 22 3.04 -4.20 -11.31
N ALA A 23 4.24 -4.40 -11.88
CA ALA A 23 5.28 -3.38 -11.86
C ALA A 23 4.80 -2.02 -12.42
N ALA A 24 3.80 -2.02 -13.30
CA ALA A 24 3.19 -0.80 -13.84
C ALA A 24 2.38 0.03 -12.82
N THR A 25 1.83 -0.60 -11.77
CA THR A 25 1.19 0.13 -10.67
C THR A 25 2.24 0.63 -9.69
N LEU A 26 3.26 -0.20 -9.40
CA LEU A 26 4.33 0.15 -8.45
C LEU A 26 5.16 1.38 -8.86
N ILE A 27 5.39 1.61 -10.16
CA ILE A 27 6.11 2.82 -10.61
C ILE A 27 5.36 4.13 -10.30
N ARG A 28 4.05 4.08 -10.03
CA ARG A 28 3.22 5.23 -9.65
C ARG A 28 3.08 5.40 -8.14
N CYS A 29 3.66 4.50 -7.35
CA CYS A 29 3.66 4.57 -5.89
C CYS A 29 4.90 5.31 -5.38
N ALA A 30 4.79 5.92 -4.20
CA ALA A 30 5.97 6.38 -3.48
C ALA A 30 6.82 5.18 -3.02
N ALA A 31 8.13 5.38 -2.87
CA ALA A 31 9.10 4.33 -2.53
C ALA A 31 10.04 4.75 -1.40
N THR A 32 10.18 3.90 -0.36
CA THR A 32 11.05 4.11 0.82
C THR A 32 11.80 2.83 1.12
N PHE A 33 13.06 2.99 1.50
CA PHE A 33 13.89 1.89 1.97
C PHE A 33 13.67 1.64 3.46
N THR A 34 13.45 0.39 3.82
CA THR A 34 13.41 -0.08 5.20
C THR A 34 14.69 -0.85 5.51
N PRO A 35 15.55 -0.34 6.42
CA PRO A 35 16.77 -1.03 6.82
C PRO A 35 16.45 -2.34 7.57
N ALA A 36 17.36 -3.30 7.49
CA ALA A 36 17.28 -4.56 8.23
C ALA A 36 18.68 -5.01 8.68
N ASP A 37 18.73 -6.02 9.54
CA ASP A 37 19.96 -6.69 9.97
C ASP A 37 19.85 -8.20 9.64
N PRO A 38 20.70 -8.75 8.75
CA PRO A 38 21.83 -8.12 8.07
C PRO A 38 21.39 -7.03 7.06
N PRO A 39 22.25 -6.03 6.75
CA PRO A 39 21.91 -4.94 5.83
C PRO A 39 21.33 -5.38 4.47
N ARG A 40 21.78 -6.54 3.97
CA ARG A 40 21.28 -7.15 2.71
C ARG A 40 19.82 -7.64 2.77
N ALA A 41 19.24 -7.75 3.96
CA ALA A 41 17.84 -8.12 4.16
C ALA A 41 16.90 -6.90 4.12
N GLY A 42 17.41 -5.70 3.84
CA GLY A 42 16.59 -4.52 3.66
C GLY A 42 15.54 -4.70 2.56
N THR A 43 14.46 -3.92 2.65
CA THR A 43 13.35 -3.97 1.68
C THR A 43 13.00 -2.57 1.19
N VAL A 44 12.32 -2.48 0.06
CA VAL A 44 11.72 -1.24 -0.42
C VAL A 44 10.21 -1.40 -0.35
N ALA A 45 9.55 -0.53 0.40
CA ALA A 45 8.10 -0.44 0.43
C ALA A 45 7.64 0.46 -0.74
N PHE A 46 6.52 0.09 -1.36
CA PHE A 46 5.79 0.91 -2.32
C PHE A 46 4.39 1.15 -1.76
N TRP A 47 3.95 2.40 -1.66
CA TRP A 47 2.60 2.75 -1.18
C TRP A 47 1.95 3.82 -2.06
N PRO A 48 0.62 3.79 -2.22
CA PRO A 48 -0.09 4.88 -2.85
C PRO A 48 0.10 6.14 -2.00
N TYR A 49 0.67 7.17 -2.62
CA TYR A 49 0.77 8.48 -2.00
C TYR A 49 -0.39 9.33 -2.53
N PRO A 50 -1.19 9.96 -1.66
CA PRO A 50 -2.16 10.93 -2.11
C PRO A 50 -1.42 12.09 -2.80
N ASP A 51 -1.63 12.26 -4.11
CA ASP A 51 -1.18 13.47 -4.79
C ASP A 51 -2.01 14.65 -4.25
N GLY A 52 -1.41 15.48 -3.40
CA GLY A 52 -2.04 16.69 -2.86
C GLY A 52 -2.75 16.50 -1.52
N PRO A 53 -3.40 17.57 -1.00
CA PRO A 53 -4.12 17.53 0.28
C PRO A 53 -5.13 16.37 0.28
N ASN A 54 -5.24 15.65 1.39
CA ASN A 54 -6.26 14.61 1.57
C ASN A 54 -7.65 15.26 1.57
N ASP A 55 -8.25 15.39 0.38
CA ASP A 55 -9.63 15.83 0.25
C ASP A 55 -10.58 14.69 0.71
N PRO A 56 -11.53 14.96 1.62
CA PRO A 56 -12.52 13.97 2.06
C PRO A 56 -13.33 13.43 0.87
N GLY A 57 -13.46 12.11 0.77
CA GLY A 57 -14.13 11.42 -0.35
C GLY A 57 -13.27 11.22 -1.61
N SER A 58 -11.98 11.52 -1.53
CA SER A 58 -11.00 11.06 -2.53
C SER A 58 -10.80 9.54 -2.42
N PRO A 59 -10.47 8.82 -3.50
CA PRO A 59 -10.05 7.41 -3.41
C PRO A 59 -8.79 7.17 -2.55
N ASN A 60 -8.15 8.24 -2.06
CA ASN A 60 -7.07 8.19 -1.09
C ASN A 60 -7.50 8.55 0.35
N ASP A 61 -8.80 8.73 0.59
CA ASP A 61 -9.35 8.98 1.92
C ASP A 61 -9.07 7.74 2.82
N PRO A 62 -8.34 7.91 3.93
CA PRO A 62 -8.00 6.80 4.82
C PRO A 62 -9.24 6.14 5.44
N ASP A 63 -10.38 6.83 5.51
CA ASP A 63 -11.64 6.28 6.07
C ASP A 63 -12.49 5.53 5.02
N ASP A 64 -12.22 5.70 3.71
CA ASP A 64 -12.94 5.02 2.62
C ASP A 64 -12.29 3.66 2.25
N LEU A 65 -11.09 3.40 2.77
CA LEU A 65 -10.45 2.08 2.78
C LEU A 65 -10.90 1.35 4.06
N GLY A 66 -12.08 0.72 4.00
CA GLY A 66 -12.80 0.12 5.11
C GLY A 66 -11.98 -0.57 6.21
N ASP A 67 -12.57 -0.57 7.41
CA ASP A 67 -12.08 -1.10 8.69
C ASP A 67 -11.14 -2.32 8.51
N PRO A 68 -9.89 -2.27 9.03
CA PRO A 68 -8.93 -3.34 8.84
C PRO A 68 -9.46 -4.68 9.34
N ASP A 69 -9.49 -5.65 8.43
CA ASP A 69 -9.72 -7.06 8.73
C ASP A 69 -8.65 -7.52 9.74
N PRO A 70 -9.01 -7.99 10.95
CA PRO A 70 -8.05 -8.31 12.00
C PRO A 70 -7.11 -9.47 11.63
N ASP A 71 -7.44 -10.25 10.60
CA ASP A 71 -6.76 -11.50 10.26
C ASP A 71 -6.05 -11.49 8.89
N GLY A 72 -6.10 -10.37 8.15
CA GLY A 72 -5.47 -10.19 6.84
C GLY A 72 -4.41 -9.11 6.89
N ALA A 73 -3.20 -9.43 7.35
CA ALA A 73 -2.08 -8.49 7.48
C ALA A 73 -1.60 -7.99 6.10
N ALA A 74 -2.33 -7.04 5.51
CA ALA A 74 -1.78 -6.20 4.47
C ALA A 74 -0.57 -5.46 5.07
N ASP A 75 0.59 -5.61 4.44
CA ASP A 75 1.80 -4.93 4.87
C ASP A 75 1.59 -3.41 4.85
N ARG A 76 2.14 -2.68 5.83
CA ARG A 76 1.89 -1.25 6.01
C ARG A 76 3.17 -0.46 6.20
N VAL A 77 3.13 0.81 5.82
CA VAL A 77 4.21 1.76 6.05
C VAL A 77 3.64 3.01 6.71
N THR A 78 4.33 3.50 7.75
CA THR A 78 4.03 4.78 8.38
C THR A 78 5.02 5.81 7.87
N VAL A 79 4.51 6.88 7.26
CA VAL A 79 5.28 8.02 6.79
C VAL A 79 4.79 9.29 7.48
N LEU A 80 5.59 10.36 7.45
CA LEU A 80 5.13 11.66 7.93
C LEU A 80 4.49 12.42 6.78
N ASP A 81 3.34 13.04 7.02
CA ASP A 81 2.73 13.99 6.09
C ASP A 81 3.50 15.34 6.06
N SER A 82 3.00 16.29 5.28
CA SER A 82 3.59 17.64 5.18
C SER A 82 3.60 18.42 6.49
N ASP A 83 2.72 18.08 7.42
CA ASP A 83 2.59 18.71 8.74
C ASP A 83 3.38 17.94 9.82
N GLY A 84 4.03 16.84 9.45
CA GLY A 84 4.82 16.01 10.34
C GLY A 84 4.01 14.98 11.13
N ASN A 85 2.73 14.76 10.80
CA ASN A 85 1.91 13.75 11.47
C ASN A 85 2.16 12.37 10.85
N PRO A 86 2.23 11.31 11.68
CA PRO A 86 2.37 9.94 11.17
C PRO A 86 1.08 9.46 10.50
N VAL A 87 1.18 9.05 9.25
CA VAL A 87 0.08 8.48 8.44
C VAL A 87 0.47 7.08 7.96
N THR A 88 -0.43 6.11 8.11
CA THR A 88 -0.17 4.70 7.79
C THR A 88 -0.89 4.25 6.52
N HIS A 89 -0.11 3.90 5.50
CA HIS A 89 -0.62 3.43 4.21
C HIS A 89 -0.46 1.91 4.05
N PRO A 90 -1.33 1.26 3.26
CA PRO A 90 -1.04 -0.08 2.75
C PRO A 90 0.22 -0.02 1.86
N ALA A 91 1.07 -1.04 1.96
CA ALA A 91 2.33 -1.11 1.27
C ALA A 91 2.58 -2.47 0.65
N VAL A 92 3.38 -2.46 -0.40
CA VAL A 92 3.96 -3.64 -1.01
C VAL A 92 5.46 -3.59 -0.75
N ARG A 93 6.00 -4.56 0.00
CA ARG A 93 7.44 -4.67 0.21
C ARG A 93 8.07 -5.61 -0.81
N LEU A 94 9.14 -5.14 -1.43
CA LEU A 94 10.00 -5.94 -2.28
C LEU A 94 11.39 -6.06 -1.67
N SER A 95 12.07 -7.16 -1.99
CA SER A 95 13.51 -7.25 -1.77
C SER A 95 14.22 -6.12 -2.54
N VAL A 96 15.39 -5.67 -2.08
CA VAL A 96 16.17 -4.67 -2.82
C VAL A 96 16.43 -5.12 -4.27
N THR A 97 16.71 -6.41 -4.48
CA THR A 97 16.97 -6.99 -5.80
C THR A 97 15.78 -6.80 -6.76
N ASP A 98 14.55 -7.03 -6.28
CA ASP A 98 13.35 -6.89 -7.10
C ASP A 98 12.94 -5.42 -7.27
N ALA A 99 13.12 -4.62 -6.21
CA ALA A 99 12.83 -3.19 -6.23
C ALA A 99 13.68 -2.45 -7.28
N VAL A 100 14.98 -2.76 -7.41
CA VAL A 100 15.88 -2.10 -8.38
C VAL A 100 15.36 -2.22 -9.82
N ARG A 101 14.72 -3.36 -10.17
CA ARG A 101 14.14 -3.55 -11.51
C ARG A 101 12.94 -2.62 -11.74
N VAL A 102 12.11 -2.44 -10.72
CA VAL A 102 10.94 -1.54 -10.76
C VAL A 102 11.38 -0.08 -10.80
N LEU A 103 12.31 0.32 -9.92
CA LEU A 103 12.84 1.68 -9.83
C LEU A 103 13.59 2.09 -11.11
N GLY A 104 14.38 1.18 -11.69
CA GLY A 104 15.04 1.40 -12.97
C GLY A 104 14.07 1.66 -14.14
N ARG A 105 12.87 1.08 -14.08
CA ARG A 105 11.77 1.37 -15.02
C ARG A 105 11.08 2.70 -14.68
N ALA A 106 10.80 2.97 -13.41
CA ALA A 106 10.18 4.20 -12.93
C ALA A 106 10.96 5.44 -13.39
N ARG A 107 12.29 5.41 -13.28
CA ARG A 107 13.20 6.50 -13.71
C ARG A 107 13.01 6.96 -15.15
N ARG A 108 12.47 6.12 -16.04
CA ARG A 108 12.26 6.41 -17.47
C ARG A 108 10.79 6.54 -17.86
N ALA A 109 9.88 6.26 -16.93
CA ALA A 109 8.46 6.18 -17.23
C ALA A 109 7.78 7.54 -17.02
N PRO A 110 7.09 8.07 -18.03
CA PRO A 110 6.20 9.23 -17.84
C PRO A 110 5.12 8.88 -16.81
N GLY A 111 4.89 9.78 -15.85
CA GLY A 111 3.90 9.57 -14.79
C GLY A 111 4.34 8.62 -13.68
N ALA A 112 5.64 8.28 -13.59
CA ALA A 112 6.18 7.66 -12.39
C ALA A 112 6.15 8.63 -11.20
N HIS A 113 5.93 8.11 -10.00
CA HIS A 113 5.97 8.93 -8.79
C HIS A 113 7.39 9.47 -8.58
N PRO A 114 7.56 10.75 -8.21
CA PRO A 114 8.89 11.36 -8.04
C PRO A 114 9.81 10.57 -7.10
N ALA A 115 9.28 10.07 -5.98
CA ALA A 115 10.04 9.25 -5.04
C ALA A 115 10.52 7.92 -5.65
N ALA A 116 9.76 7.29 -6.55
CA ALA A 116 10.18 6.07 -7.23
C ALA A 116 11.17 6.35 -8.38
N ALA A 117 11.02 7.48 -9.07
CA ALA A 117 11.90 7.88 -10.16
C ALA A 117 13.27 8.42 -9.71
N PHE A 118 13.36 8.95 -8.48
CA PHE A 118 14.57 9.54 -7.92
C PHE A 118 15.70 8.53 -7.69
N TRP A 119 15.37 7.34 -7.17
CA TRP A 119 16.32 6.23 -6.95
C TRP A 119 17.14 5.90 -8.20
#